data_AF-A0A517QJY0-F1
#
_entry.id   AF-A0A517QJY0-F1
#
_cell.length_a   1.000
_cell.length_b   1.000
_cell.length_c   1.000
_cell.angle_alpha   90.00
_cell.angle_beta   90.00
_cell.angle_gamma   90.00
#
_symmetry.space_group_name_H-M   'P 1'
#
loop_
_entity.id
_entity.type
_entity.pdbx_description
1 polymer ?
#
loop_
_entity_poly.entity_id
_entity_poly.type
_entity_poly.pdbx_seq_one_letter_code
_entity_poly.pdbx_strand_id
1 'polypeptide(L)'
;MIMKMFAIPFALVVSMSAIDLAAQELNFPMPKKEHEWLDQFTGEWDSMSKSVATANYPAMQCSGTLKSRMVGGFWVLNEMTVDTGGLQVIGIQTIGYSEEKKKYVGTWIDSMTNHMWK
;
A
#
# COMPACT_ATOMS: atom_id res chain seq x y z
N MET A 1 -21.43 44.78 57.35
CA MET A 1 -22.69 44.70 56.56
C MET A 1 -22.29 44.48 55.11
N ILE A 2 -22.06 43.22 54.73
CA ILE A 2 -23.01 42.28 54.09
C ILE A 2 -23.16 42.57 52.59
N MET A 3 -22.27 41.91 51.85
CA MET A 3 -22.37 41.56 50.44
C MET A 3 -23.60 40.66 50.23
N LYS A 4 -24.50 41.01 49.31
CA LYS A 4 -25.56 40.10 48.83
C LYS A 4 -25.48 39.97 47.31
N MET A 5 -24.81 38.89 46.94
CA MET A 5 -24.74 38.29 45.62
C MET A 5 -26.07 37.56 45.37
N PHE A 6 -26.81 37.95 44.33
CA PHE A 6 -27.97 37.22 43.80
C PHE A 6 -27.63 36.85 42.36
N ALA A 7 -27.17 35.62 42.12
CA ALA A 7 -27.98 34.46 41.73
C ALA A 7 -28.32 34.47 40.23
N ILE A 8 -27.43 33.83 39.47
CA ILE A 8 -27.57 33.48 38.05
C ILE A 8 -28.77 32.53 37.91
N PRO A 9 -29.74 32.75 37.00
CA PRO A 9 -30.72 31.73 36.70
C PRO A 9 -30.08 30.71 35.75
N PHE A 10 -29.67 29.59 36.35
CA PHE A 10 -29.41 28.33 35.67
C PHE A 10 -30.76 27.79 35.16
N ALA A 11 -31.11 28.12 33.91
CA ALA A 11 -32.22 27.50 33.20
C ALA A 11 -31.81 27.27 31.74
N LEU A 12 -31.45 26.01 31.46
CA LEU A 12 -31.82 25.30 30.23
C LEU A 12 -31.64 26.06 28.90
N VAL A 13 -30.42 25.98 28.35
CA VAL A 13 -30.25 25.52 26.95
C VAL A 13 -29.06 24.57 26.91
N VAL A 14 -29.29 23.36 27.41
CA VAL A 14 -28.55 22.19 26.94
C VAL A 14 -29.13 21.89 25.56
N SER A 15 -28.55 22.45 24.51
CA SER A 15 -28.58 21.89 23.15
C SER A 15 -27.84 22.82 22.18
N MET A 16 -26.51 22.86 22.25
CA MET A 16 -25.72 23.18 21.07
C MET A 16 -24.87 21.96 20.74
N SER A 17 -25.43 21.23 19.77
CA SER A 17 -24.82 20.24 18.88
C SER A 17 -24.05 19.07 19.52
N ALA A 18 -24.81 18.14 20.11
CA ALA A 18 -24.48 16.71 19.98
C ALA A 18 -24.66 16.18 18.53
N ILE A 19 -24.64 17.04 17.52
CA ILE A 19 -24.85 16.70 16.10
C ILE A 19 -23.54 16.78 15.30
N ASP A 20 -22.47 17.40 15.81
CA ASP A 20 -21.18 17.45 15.07
C ASP A 20 -20.33 16.17 15.20
N LEU A 21 -20.86 15.10 15.81
CA LEU A 21 -20.22 13.78 15.81
C LEU A 21 -20.70 12.87 14.67
N ALA A 22 -21.75 13.26 13.94
CA ALA A 22 -22.27 12.49 12.82
C ALA A 22 -21.75 13.07 11.50
N ALA A 23 -20.85 12.34 10.85
CA ALA A 23 -20.27 12.63 9.54
C ALA A 23 -19.19 13.73 9.50
N GLN A 24 -18.03 13.41 10.09
CA GLN A 24 -16.78 13.88 9.50
C GLN A 24 -16.73 13.33 8.06
N GLU A 25 -16.88 14.17 7.04
CA GLU A 25 -16.77 13.73 5.64
C GLU A 25 -15.40 13.07 5.45
N LEU A 26 -15.40 11.76 5.18
CA LEU A 26 -14.20 11.01 4.89
C LEU A 26 -13.66 11.46 3.53
N ASN A 27 -12.78 12.46 3.54
CA ASN A 27 -12.05 12.89 2.36
C ASN A 27 -10.86 11.96 2.13
N PHE A 28 -11.09 10.86 1.42
CA PHE A 28 -10.01 10.00 0.94
C PHE A 28 -9.37 10.61 -0.31
N PRO A 29 -8.05 10.48 -0.49
CA PRO A 29 -7.43 10.84 -1.75
C PRO A 29 -8.05 10.01 -2.89
N MET A 30 -8.12 10.61 -4.07
CA MET A 30 -8.56 9.93 -5.29
C MET A 30 -7.34 9.49 -6.11
N PRO A 31 -7.38 8.31 -6.75
CA PRO A 31 -6.39 7.91 -7.73
C PRO A 31 -6.17 8.98 -8.81
N LYS A 32 -4.98 8.94 -9.40
CA LYS A 32 -4.54 9.85 -10.46
C LYS A 32 -4.17 9.04 -11.69
N LYS A 33 -3.94 9.72 -12.81
CA LYS A 33 -3.55 9.09 -14.07
C LYS A 33 -2.32 8.18 -13.94
N GLU A 34 -1.35 8.54 -13.10
CA GLU A 34 -0.17 7.72 -12.82
C GLU A 34 -0.54 6.44 -12.07
N HIS A 35 -1.54 6.47 -11.20
CA HIS A 35 -2.06 5.28 -10.54
C HIS A 35 -2.85 4.40 -11.53
N GLU A 36 -3.67 4.99 -12.39
CA GLU A 36 -4.41 4.28 -13.45
C GLU A 36 -3.47 3.57 -14.44
N TRP A 37 -2.33 4.20 -14.75
CA TRP A 37 -1.30 3.61 -15.62
C TRP A 37 -0.80 2.26 -15.08
N LEU A 38 -0.81 2.04 -13.76
CA LEU A 38 -0.35 0.79 -13.16
C LEU A 38 -1.26 -0.41 -13.49
N ASP A 39 -2.50 -0.19 -13.92
CA ASP A 39 -3.45 -1.28 -14.24
C ASP A 39 -2.93 -2.22 -15.34
N GLN A 40 -2.03 -1.73 -16.20
CA GLN A 40 -1.38 -2.55 -17.24
C GLN A 40 -0.55 -3.71 -16.69
N PHE A 41 -0.15 -3.66 -15.41
CA PHE A 41 0.58 -4.75 -14.78
C PHE A 41 -0.34 -5.87 -14.28
N THR A 42 -1.66 -5.67 -14.25
CA THR A 42 -2.60 -6.67 -13.76
C THR A 42 -2.69 -7.88 -14.69
N GLY A 43 -2.91 -9.06 -14.10
CA GLY A 43 -3.03 -10.31 -14.84
C GLY A 43 -2.22 -11.45 -14.22
N GLU A 44 -2.15 -12.53 -14.98
CA GLU A 44 -1.29 -13.68 -14.68
C GLU A 44 -0.15 -13.71 -15.71
N TRP A 45 1.07 -13.88 -15.22
CA TRP A 45 2.28 -13.77 -16.02
C TRP A 45 3.19 -14.97 -15.78
N ASP A 46 3.78 -15.46 -16.86
CA ASP A 46 4.93 -16.37 -16.79
C ASP A 46 6.22 -15.56 -16.82
N SER A 47 7.15 -15.89 -15.92
CA SER A 47 8.47 -15.27 -15.83
C SER A 47 9.56 -16.28 -16.13
N MET A 48 10.52 -15.85 -16.95
CA MET A 48 11.74 -16.58 -17.22
C MET A 48 12.92 -15.63 -17.07
N SER A 49 13.87 -15.99 -16.22
CA SER A 49 15.10 -15.23 -16.03
C SER A 49 16.32 -16.12 -16.16
N LYS A 50 17.43 -15.52 -16.58
CA LYS A 50 18.76 -16.15 -16.57
C LYS A 50 19.67 -15.28 -15.74
N SER A 51 20.14 -15.80 -14.61
CA SER A 51 21.06 -15.11 -13.73
C SER A 51 22.44 -15.76 -13.82
N VAL A 52 23.48 -14.93 -13.92
CA VAL A 52 24.88 -15.37 -13.88
C VAL A 52 25.46 -14.86 -12.57
N ALA A 53 25.63 -15.74 -11.60
CA ALA A 53 26.11 -15.36 -10.26
C ALA A 53 27.55 -14.80 -10.32
N THR A 54 28.42 -15.41 -11.14
CA THR A 54 29.73 -14.85 -11.53
C THR A 54 30.08 -15.33 -12.93
N ALA A 55 31.03 -14.65 -13.61
CA ALA A 55 31.45 -14.99 -14.97
C ALA A 55 31.96 -16.45 -15.13
N ASN A 56 32.28 -17.13 -14.03
CA ASN A 56 32.84 -18.49 -14.03
C ASN A 56 31.78 -19.59 -13.82
N TYR A 57 30.52 -19.24 -13.54
CA TYR A 57 29.44 -20.22 -13.34
C TYR A 57 28.44 -20.20 -14.50
N PRO A 58 27.85 -21.37 -14.87
CA PRO A 58 26.79 -21.41 -15.86
C PRO A 58 25.59 -20.57 -15.41
N ALA A 59 24.93 -19.93 -16.38
CA ALA A 59 23.72 -19.15 -16.10
C ALA A 59 22.65 -20.06 -15.49
N MET A 60 22.15 -19.67 -14.32
CA MET A 60 21.02 -20.33 -13.70
C MET A 60 19.74 -19.81 -14.35
N GLN A 61 18.96 -20.73 -14.91
CA GLN A 61 17.65 -20.39 -15.44
C GLN A 61 16.62 -20.56 -14.32
N CYS A 62 15.88 -19.49 -14.05
CA CYS A 62 14.76 -19.51 -13.12
C CYS A 62 13.47 -19.30 -13.91
N SER A 63 12.45 -20.07 -13.58
CA SER A 63 11.10 -19.88 -14.11
C SER A 63 10.14 -19.68 -12.95
N GLY A 64 9.10 -18.89 -13.16
CA GLY A 64 8.10 -18.65 -12.15
C GLY A 64 6.80 -18.11 -12.72
N THR A 65 5.80 -18.03 -11.87
CA THR A 65 4.52 -17.40 -12.16
C THR A 65 4.35 -16.16 -11.30
N LEU A 66 3.73 -15.14 -11.85
CA LEU A 66 3.40 -13.90 -11.18
C LEU A 66 1.90 -13.65 -11.30
N LYS A 67 1.23 -13.38 -10.18
CA LYS A 67 -0.15 -12.90 -10.15
C LYS A 67 -0.16 -11.45 -9.70
N SER A 68 -0.75 -10.60 -10.53
CA SER A 68 -0.72 -9.16 -10.35
C SER A 68 -2.14 -8.61 -10.31
N ARG A 69 -2.43 -7.81 -9.30
CA ARG A 69 -3.75 -7.17 -9.14
C ARG A 69 -3.63 -5.77 -8.57
N MET A 70 -4.59 -4.92 -8.88
CA MET A 70 -4.76 -3.66 -8.19
C MET A 70 -5.26 -3.87 -6.74
N VAL A 71 -4.82 -2.99 -5.85
CA VAL A 71 -5.33 -2.81 -4.49
C VAL A 71 -5.99 -1.45 -4.43
N GLY A 72 -7.32 -1.44 -4.51
CA GLY A 72 -8.07 -0.22 -4.80
C GLY A 72 -7.63 0.38 -6.14
N GLY A 73 -7.49 1.70 -6.20
CA GLY A 73 -6.97 2.39 -7.39
C GLY A 73 -5.55 2.93 -7.24
N PHE A 74 -4.77 2.49 -6.25
CA PHE A 74 -3.49 3.15 -5.90
C PHE A 74 -2.25 2.28 -6.06
N TRP A 75 -2.38 0.98 -5.80
CA TRP A 75 -1.23 0.09 -5.71
C TRP A 75 -1.46 -1.15 -6.56
N VAL A 76 -0.40 -1.66 -7.17
CA VAL A 76 -0.32 -3.03 -7.68
C VAL A 76 0.29 -3.89 -6.59
N LEU A 77 -0.32 -5.06 -6.35
CA LEU A 77 0.25 -6.16 -5.61
C LEU A 77 0.62 -7.27 -6.59
N ASN A 78 1.87 -7.68 -6.54
CA ASN A 78 2.46 -8.74 -7.32
C ASN A 78 2.85 -9.89 -6.37
N GLU A 79 2.32 -11.07 -6.60
CA GLU A 79 2.68 -12.30 -5.88
C GLU A 79 3.41 -13.24 -6.84
N MET A 80 4.67 -13.53 -6.54
CA MET A 80 5.58 -14.29 -7.40
C MET A 80 5.92 -15.62 -6.75
N THR A 81 5.87 -16.69 -7.53
CA THR A 81 6.42 -18.01 -7.16
C THR A 81 7.48 -18.38 -8.19
N VAL A 82 8.71 -18.60 -7.74
CA VAL A 82 9.85 -18.90 -8.61
C VAL A 82 10.48 -20.21 -8.19
N ASP A 83 10.77 -21.10 -9.15
CA ASP A 83 11.65 -22.26 -8.94
C ASP A 83 13.07 -21.88 -9.32
N THR A 84 13.98 -22.00 -8.35
CA THR A 84 15.41 -21.74 -8.51
C THR A 84 16.16 -23.02 -8.16
N GLY A 85 16.17 -23.97 -9.10
CA GLY A 85 16.95 -25.21 -8.97
C GLY A 85 16.37 -26.19 -7.95
N GLY A 86 15.04 -26.32 -7.90
CA GLY A 86 14.32 -27.20 -6.97
C GLY A 86 13.98 -26.54 -5.64
N LEU A 87 14.36 -25.28 -5.43
CA LEU A 87 13.93 -24.46 -4.31
C LEU A 87 12.84 -23.49 -4.77
N GLN A 88 11.66 -23.60 -4.16
CA GLN A 88 10.56 -22.68 -4.39
C GLN A 88 10.74 -21.42 -3.53
N VAL A 89 10.74 -20.26 -4.19
CA VAL A 89 10.84 -18.93 -3.56
C VAL A 89 9.54 -18.17 -3.81
N ILE A 90 8.98 -17.57 -2.76
CA ILE A 90 7.82 -16.70 -2.84
C ILE A 90 8.29 -15.25 -2.67
N GLY A 91 7.85 -14.36 -3.57
CA GLY A 91 8.12 -12.93 -3.53
C GLY A 91 6.84 -12.13 -3.54
N ILE A 92 6.80 -11.04 -2.77
CA ILE A 92 5.70 -10.06 -2.79
C ILE A 92 6.27 -8.70 -3.12
N GLN A 93 5.75 -8.08 -4.18
CA GLN A 93 6.08 -6.72 -4.57
C GLN A 93 4.83 -5.84 -4.50
N THR A 94 5.01 -4.61 -4.03
CA THR A 94 4.02 -3.56 -4.24
C THR A 94 4.60 -2.47 -5.13
N ILE A 95 3.77 -1.89 -5.99
CA ILE A 95 4.14 -0.74 -6.82
C ILE A 95 3.02 0.29 -6.71
N GLY A 96 3.37 1.55 -6.49
CA GLY A 96 2.44 2.67 -6.46
C GLY A 96 3.07 3.95 -6.97
N TYR A 97 2.32 5.03 -6.99
CA TYR A 97 2.83 6.35 -7.34
C TYR A 97 2.82 7.26 -6.12
N SER A 98 3.96 7.90 -5.83
CA SER A 98 4.06 8.89 -4.76
C SER A 98 3.91 10.28 -5.37
N GLU A 99 2.83 10.98 -5.02
CA GLU A 99 2.59 12.36 -5.48
C GLU A 99 3.61 13.34 -4.93
N GLU A 100 3.99 13.18 -3.66
CA GLU A 100 5.00 14.00 -2.99
C GLU A 100 6.36 13.89 -3.71
N LYS A 101 6.78 12.66 -4.00
CA LYS A 101 8.06 12.38 -4.66
C LYS A 101 7.98 12.44 -6.19
N LYS A 102 6.78 12.59 -6.75
CA LYS A 102 6.45 12.57 -8.18
C LYS A 102 7.08 11.40 -8.93
N LYS A 103 7.06 10.20 -8.34
CA LYS A 103 7.67 8.99 -8.92
C LYS A 103 6.95 7.73 -8.50
N TYR A 104 7.11 6.68 -9.30
CA TYR A 104 6.73 5.33 -8.90
C TYR A 104 7.65 4.84 -7.78
N VAL A 105 7.04 4.21 -6.79
CA VAL A 105 7.69 3.65 -5.61
C VAL A 105 7.22 2.21 -5.43
N GLY A 106 8.00 1.40 -4.74
CA GLY A 106 7.60 0.03 -4.49
C GLY A 106 8.34 -0.58 -3.32
N THR A 107 7.81 -1.70 -2.84
CA THR A 107 8.46 -2.51 -1.82
C THR A 107 8.62 -3.94 -2.30
N TRP A 108 9.58 -4.65 -1.71
CA TRP A 108 9.80 -6.07 -1.96
C TRP A 108 10.10 -6.82 -0.66
N ILE A 109 9.51 -8.00 -0.52
CA ILE A 109 9.91 -9.04 0.44
C ILE A 109 9.93 -10.40 -0.27
N ASP A 110 10.71 -11.34 0.26
CA ASP A 110 10.73 -12.72 -0.20
C ASP A 110 10.83 -13.71 0.96
N SER A 111 10.62 -14.99 0.66
CA SER A 111 10.68 -16.08 1.63
C SER A 111 12.10 -16.49 2.05
N MET A 112 13.15 -15.88 1.50
CA MET A 112 14.54 -16.29 1.69
C MET A 112 15.29 -15.40 2.68
N THR A 113 14.84 -14.17 2.88
CA THR A 113 15.49 -13.18 3.74
C THR A 113 14.50 -12.47 4.65
N ASN A 114 14.99 -11.85 5.72
CA ASN A 114 14.18 -11.00 6.60
C ASN A 114 14.19 -9.51 6.18
N HIS A 115 14.72 -9.19 5.00
CA HIS A 115 14.90 -7.82 4.55
C HIS A 115 13.69 -7.34 3.74
N MET A 116 13.29 -6.09 3.97
CA MET A 116 12.27 -5.42 3.16
C MET A 116 12.90 -4.26 2.39
N TRP A 117 12.89 -4.36 1.07
CA TRP A 117 13.37 -3.30 0.18
C TRP A 117 12.28 -2.25 -0.02
N LYS A 118 12.65 -0.96 -0.07
CA LYS A 118 11.74 0.20 -0.16
C LYS A 118 12.35 1.36 -0.95
#